data_AF-A0A960UL89-F1
#
_entry.id   AF-A0A960UL89-F1
#
_cell.length_a   1.000
_cell.length_b   1.000
_cell.length_c   1.000
_cell.angle_alpha   90.00
_cell.angle_beta   90.00
_cell.angle_gamma   90.00
#
_symmetry.space_group_name_H-M   'P 1'
#
loop_
_entity.id
_entity.type
_entity.pdbx_description
1 polymer ?
#
loop_
_entity_poly.entity_id
_entity_poly.type
_entity_poly.pdbx_seq_one_letter_code
_entity_poly.pdbx_strand_id
1 'polypeptide(L)'
;MIDPIALLLHPALVLIVGALVMFGFPARLRGWVFPLFPAAALALLWIHPDGYIQTLSFASYHLTLAHIDSLARIFGTVFSIVGIVGGIYALHIRDRVQQVSALLYLSGALG
;
A
#
# COMPACT_ATOMS: atom_id res chain seq x y z
N MET A 1 -12.63 18.52 10.42
CA MET A 1 -11.23 18.90 10.16
C MET A 1 -10.58 17.69 9.53
N ILE A 2 -9.93 17.82 8.38
CA ILE A 2 -9.28 16.68 7.70
C ILE A 2 -7.93 16.50 8.40
N ASP A 3 -7.72 15.38 9.09
CA ASP A 3 -6.45 15.08 9.71
C ASP A 3 -5.51 14.54 8.64
N PRO A 4 -4.53 15.31 8.13
CA PRO A 4 -3.75 14.91 6.96
C PRO A 4 -2.93 13.64 7.26
N ILE A 5 -2.50 13.50 8.51
CA ILE A 5 -1.76 12.35 9.02
C ILE A 5 -2.62 11.08 8.96
N ALA A 6 -3.93 11.17 9.18
CA ALA A 6 -4.81 10.01 9.14
C ALA A 6 -4.91 9.45 7.71
N LEU A 7 -4.91 10.28 6.66
CA LEU A 7 -4.85 9.80 5.28
C LEU A 7 -3.57 9.01 5.00
N LEU A 8 -2.42 9.44 5.55
CA LEU A 8 -1.16 8.71 5.36
C LEU A 8 -1.16 7.31 6.00
N LEU A 9 -2.06 7.04 6.95
CA LEU A 9 -2.20 5.72 7.59
C LEU A 9 -2.99 4.70 6.74
N HIS A 10 -3.48 5.09 5.55
CA HIS A 10 -4.16 4.17 4.66
C HIS A 10 -3.16 3.20 3.98
N PRO A 11 -3.32 1.87 4.09
CA PRO A 11 -2.39 0.89 3.51
C PRO A 11 -2.16 1.06 2.00
N ALA A 12 -3.24 1.28 1.23
CA ALA A 12 -3.15 1.57 -0.21
C ALA A 12 -2.30 2.80 -0.54
N LEU A 13 -2.40 3.89 0.24
CA LEU A 13 -1.64 5.11 -0.05
C LEU A 13 -0.12 4.91 0.13
N VAL A 14 0.30 4.07 1.07
CA VAL A 14 1.71 3.69 1.21
C VAL A 14 2.25 3.03 -0.06
N LEU A 15 1.43 2.20 -0.72
CA LEU A 15 1.81 1.54 -1.97
C LEU A 15 1.84 2.52 -3.16
N ILE A 16 0.88 3.45 -3.24
CA ILE A 16 0.88 4.53 -4.26
C ILE A 16 2.10 5.43 -4.11
N VAL A 17 2.39 5.87 -2.88
CA VAL A 17 3.60 6.65 -2.59
C VAL A 17 4.84 5.85 -2.95
N GLY A 18 4.87 4.55 -2.64
CA GLY A 18 5.95 3.68 -3.06
C GLY A 18 6.16 3.64 -4.57
N ALA A 19 5.07 3.54 -5.34
CA ALA A 19 5.11 3.58 -6.79
C ALA A 19 5.71 4.89 -7.32
N LEU A 20 5.33 6.04 -6.73
CA LEU A 20 5.91 7.34 -7.07
C LEU A 20 7.40 7.41 -6.68
N VAL A 21 7.75 6.94 -5.49
CA VAL A 21 9.12 6.93 -4.99
C VAL A 21 10.04 6.08 -5.88
N MET A 22 9.54 4.98 -6.45
CA MET A 22 10.32 4.14 -7.38
C MET A 22 10.81 4.89 -8.63
N PHE A 23 10.22 6.03 -9.02
CA PHE A 23 10.76 6.85 -10.10
C PHE A 23 12.08 7.53 -9.74
N GLY A 24 12.30 7.87 -8.47
CA GLY A 24 13.50 8.55 -7.99
C GLY A 24 14.70 7.62 -7.73
N PHE A 25 14.46 6.33 -7.51
CA PHE A 25 15.52 5.39 -7.13
C PHE A 25 16.30 4.82 -8.34
N PRO A 26 17.64 4.65 -8.20
CA PRO A 26 18.45 3.99 -9.22
C PRO A 26 18.13 2.49 -9.28
N ALA A 27 18.31 1.89 -10.47
CA ALA A 27 17.95 0.49 -10.73
C ALA A 27 18.54 -0.53 -9.73
N ARG A 28 19.73 -0.25 -9.19
CA ARG A 28 20.42 -1.13 -8.23
C ARG A 28 19.76 -1.16 -6.85
N LEU A 29 19.07 -0.09 -6.46
CA LEU A 29 18.44 0.03 -5.14
C LEU A 29 16.95 -0.31 -5.17
N ARG A 30 16.27 -0.17 -6.32
CA ARG A 30 14.82 -0.35 -6.40
C ARG A 30 14.35 -1.73 -5.94
N GLY A 31 15.08 -2.80 -6.28
CA GLY A 31 14.72 -4.15 -5.82
C GLY A 31 14.77 -4.31 -4.30
N TRP A 32 15.67 -3.60 -3.61
CA TRP A 32 15.77 -3.62 -2.15
C TRP A 32 14.71 -2.73 -1.47
N VAL A 33 14.36 -1.62 -2.10
CA VAL A 33 13.40 -0.66 -1.55
C VAL A 33 11.96 -1.10 -1.80
N PHE A 34 11.68 -1.76 -2.93
CA PHE A 34 10.35 -2.24 -3.30
C PHE A 34 9.63 -3.03 -2.19
N PRO A 35 10.21 -4.10 -1.59
CA PRO A 35 9.51 -4.93 -0.60
C PRO A 35 9.21 -4.17 0.71
N LEU A 36 9.84 -3.02 0.96
CA LEU A 36 9.55 -2.20 2.13
C LEU A 36 8.13 -1.62 2.10
N PHE A 37 7.60 -1.31 0.92
CA PHE A 37 6.24 -0.74 0.79
C PHE A 37 5.12 -1.73 1.11
N PRO A 38 5.07 -2.95 0.55
CA PRO A 38 4.09 -3.96 0.96
C PRO A 38 4.31 -4.43 2.40
N ALA A 39 5.54 -4.42 2.93
CA ALA A 39 5.78 -4.66 4.35
C ALA A 39 5.17 -3.57 5.25
N ALA A 40 5.32 -2.29 4.87
CA ALA A 40 4.72 -1.18 5.58
C ALA A 40 3.18 -1.20 5.48
N ALA A 41 2.62 -1.53 4.31
CA ALA A 41 1.19 -1.70 4.13
C ALA A 41 0.64 -2.84 4.99
N LEU A 42 1.36 -3.97 5.09
CA LEU A 42 1.02 -5.07 5.98
C LEU A 42 1.03 -4.63 7.46
N ALA A 43 2.05 -3.88 7.87
CA ALA A 43 2.14 -3.37 9.24
C ALA A 43 0.95 -2.44 9.57
N LEU A 44 0.59 -1.52 8.65
CA LEU A 44 -0.58 -0.66 8.82
C LEU A 44 -1.87 -1.46 8.88
N LEU A 45 -2.01 -2.49 8.07
CA LEU A 45 -3.19 -3.34 8.08
C LEU A 45 -3.37 -4.03 9.45
N TRP A 46 -2.27 -4.45 10.08
CA TRP A 46 -2.30 -5.13 11.38
C TRP A 46 -2.32 -4.21 12.60
N ILE A 47 -1.85 -2.96 12.49
CA ILE A 47 -1.91 -2.00 13.61
C ILE A 47 -3.33 -1.47 13.83
N HIS A 48 -4.15 -1.43 12.78
CA HIS A 48 -5.54 -0.98 12.89
C HIS A 48 -6.42 -2.05 13.55
N PRO A 49 -7.30 -1.67 14.49
CA PRO A 49 -8.25 -2.59 15.11
C PRO A 49 -9.29 -3.09 14.11
N ASP A 50 -9.96 -4.19 14.44
CA ASP A 50 -11.08 -4.70 13.64
C ASP A 50 -12.26 -3.71 13.63
N GLY A 51 -12.87 -3.53 12.46
CA GLY A 51 -13.93 -2.55 12.27
C GLY A 51 -13.42 -1.11 12.18
N TYR A 52 -12.13 -0.91 11.90
CA TYR A 52 -11.60 0.42 11.63
C TYR A 52 -12.25 1.00 10.37
N ILE A 53 -12.90 2.15 10.51
CA ILE A 53 -13.52 2.90 9.43
C ILE A 53 -12.91 4.29 9.40
N GLN A 54 -12.35 4.66 8.25
CA GLN A 54 -11.92 6.02 7.98
C GLN A 54 -12.91 6.68 7.04
N THR A 55 -13.51 7.80 7.48
CA THR A 55 -14.44 8.57 6.66
C THR A 55 -13.92 9.98 6.38
N LEU A 56 -14.30 10.50 5.21
CA LEU A 56 -14.05 11.86 4.78
C LEU A 56 -15.38 12.51 4.47
N SER A 57 -15.67 13.63 5.13
CA SER A 57 -16.84 14.44 4.78
C SER A 57 -16.49 15.32 3.58
N PHE A 58 -17.15 15.09 2.46
CA PHE A 58 -16.96 15.84 1.22
C PHE A 58 -18.31 16.36 0.71
N ALA A 59 -18.43 17.69 0.63
CA ALA A 59 -19.70 18.37 0.37
C ALA A 59 -20.80 17.88 1.34
N SER A 60 -21.85 17.23 0.81
CA SER A 60 -22.95 16.64 1.59
C SER A 60 -22.84 15.11 1.77
N TYR A 61 -21.73 14.51 1.34
CA TYR A 61 -21.50 13.07 1.42
C TYR A 61 -20.47 12.72 2.49
N HIS A 62 -20.65 11.56 3.11
CA HIS A 62 -19.65 10.90 3.94
C HIS A 62 -19.02 9.77 3.12
N LEU A 63 -17.81 9.98 2.63
CA LEU A 63 -17.04 9.01 1.88
C LEU A 63 -16.32 8.09 2.86
N THR A 64 -16.53 6.78 2.75
CA THR A 64 -15.68 5.81 3.44
C THR A 64 -14.41 5.63 2.62
N LEU A 65 -13.28 6.10 3.15
CA LEU A 65 -11.97 5.97 2.51
C LEU A 65 -11.34 4.62 2.78
N ALA A 66 -11.46 4.13 4.02
CA ALA A 66 -10.92 2.84 4.43
C ALA A 66 -11.94 2.11 5.29
N HIS A 67 -12.07 0.80 5.08
CA HIS A 67 -12.79 -0.08 6.00
C HIS A 67 -11.99 -1.37 6.17
N ILE A 68 -11.53 -1.65 7.38
CA ILE A 68 -10.73 -2.84 7.72
C ILE A 68 -11.58 -3.74 8.60
N ASP A 69 -12.19 -4.73 7.97
CA ASP A 69 -12.85 -5.86 8.63
C ASP A 69 -11.98 -7.13 8.54
N SER A 70 -12.46 -8.23 9.13
CA SER A 70 -11.72 -9.49 9.13
C SER A 70 -11.45 -10.05 7.72
N LEU A 71 -12.35 -9.79 6.76
CA LEU A 71 -12.20 -10.27 5.39
C LEU A 71 -11.14 -9.46 4.64
N ALA A 72 -11.25 -8.12 4.69
CA ALA A 72 -10.27 -7.19 4.16
C ALA A 72 -8.87 -7.43 4.76
N ARG A 73 -8.81 -7.77 6.06
CA ARG A 73 -7.55 -8.09 6.73
C ARG A 73 -6.88 -9.33 6.13
N ILE A 74 -7.64 -10.38 5.84
CA ILE A 74 -7.09 -11.59 5.22
C ILE A 74 -6.61 -11.30 3.80
N PHE A 75 -7.42 -10.67 2.96
CA PHE A 75 -7.03 -10.33 1.59
C PHE A 75 -5.83 -9.40 1.55
N GLY A 76 -5.87 -8.29 2.31
CA GLY A 76 -4.76 -7.34 2.38
C GLY A 76 -3.47 -7.97 2.88
N THR A 77 -3.55 -8.93 3.81
CA THR A 77 -2.40 -9.72 4.26
C THR A 77 -1.82 -10.56 3.13
N VAL A 78 -2.65 -11.32 2.41
CA VAL A 78 -2.20 -12.17 1.30
C VAL A 78 -1.55 -11.33 0.19
N PHE A 79 -2.20 -10.26 -0.25
CA PHE A 79 -1.65 -9.38 -1.28
C PHE A 79 -0.34 -8.72 -0.84
N SER A 80 -0.25 -8.29 0.41
CA SER A 80 1.00 -7.73 0.94
C SER A 80 2.13 -8.75 0.96
N ILE A 81 1.87 -9.99 1.39
CA ILE A 81 2.86 -11.08 1.37
C ILE A 81 3.32 -11.38 -0.06
N VAL A 82 2.39 -11.49 -1.00
CA VAL A 82 2.71 -11.68 -2.43
C VAL A 82 3.58 -10.53 -2.94
N GLY A 83 3.27 -9.29 -2.56
CA GLY A 83 4.10 -8.13 -2.87
C GLY A 83 5.51 -8.23 -2.31
N ILE A 84 5.67 -8.61 -1.04
CA ILE A 84 6.99 -8.79 -0.42
C ILE A 84 7.80 -9.87 -1.15
N VAL A 85 7.21 -11.05 -1.35
CA VAL A 85 7.87 -12.18 -2.02
C VAL A 85 8.21 -11.84 -3.48
N GLY A 86 7.27 -11.24 -4.21
CA GLY A 86 7.49 -10.78 -5.57
C GLY A 86 8.59 -9.72 -5.66
N GLY A 87 8.68 -8.84 -4.67
CA GLY A 87 9.75 -7.86 -4.53
C GLY A 87 11.13 -8.48 -4.35
N ILE A 88 11.23 -9.48 -3.45
CA ILE A 88 12.46 -10.23 -3.21
C ILE A 88 12.87 -10.99 -4.48
N TYR A 89 11.93 -11.63 -5.16
CA TYR A 89 12.19 -12.30 -6.44
C TYR A 89 12.69 -11.31 -7.50
N ALA A 90 12.05 -10.13 -7.58
CA ALA A 90 12.38 -9.10 -8.55
C ALA A 90 13.71 -8.36 -8.28
N LEU A 91 14.55 -8.79 -7.32
CA LEU A 91 15.87 -8.19 -7.08
C LEU A 91 16.78 -8.21 -8.31
N HIS A 92 16.62 -9.19 -9.21
CA HIS A 92 17.36 -9.25 -10.47
C HIS A 92 16.70 -8.44 -11.60
N ILE A 93 15.45 -8.01 -11.43
CA ILE A 93 14.68 -7.26 -12.42
C ILE A 93 14.95 -5.77 -12.25
N ARG A 94 15.40 -5.13 -13.34
CA ARG A 94 15.76 -3.70 -13.35
C ARG A 94 14.71 -2.81 -14.02
N ASP A 95 13.63 -3.39 -14.52
CA ASP A 95 12.56 -2.65 -15.16
C ASP A 95 11.78 -1.83 -14.13
N ARG A 96 11.70 -0.52 -14.37
CA ARG A 96 11.00 0.42 -13.48
C ARG A 96 9.49 0.32 -13.66
N VAL A 97 9.03 0.12 -14.88
CA VAL A 97 7.59 0.08 -15.17
C VAL A 97 6.97 -1.11 -14.44
N GLN A 98 7.64 -2.26 -14.42
CA GLN A 98 7.20 -3.44 -13.68
C GLN A 98 7.06 -3.21 -12.17
N GLN A 99 8.01 -2.50 -11.56
CA GLN A 99 7.96 -2.22 -10.12
C GLN A 99 6.87 -1.20 -9.78
N VAL A 100 6.72 -0.16 -10.60
CA VAL A 100 5.67 0.85 -10.42
C VAL A 100 4.29 0.20 -10.61
N SER A 101 4.10 -0.57 -11.68
CA SER A 101 2.82 -1.23 -11.96
C SER A 101 2.47 -2.27 -10.89
N ALA A 102 3.45 -3.02 -10.38
CA ALA A 102 3.21 -3.97 -9.29
C ALA A 102 2.74 -3.26 -8.01
N LEU A 103 3.35 -2.13 -7.62
CA LEU A 103 2.91 -1.38 -6.44
C LEU A 103 1.51 -0.76 -6.63
N LEU A 104 1.21 -0.23 -7.81
CA LEU A 104 -0.12 0.31 -8.11
C LEU A 104 -1.19 -0.79 -8.15
N TYR A 105 -0.87 -1.98 -8.67
CA TYR A 105 -1.76 -3.13 -8.64
C TYR A 105 -2.06 -3.57 -7.21
N LEU A 106 -1.02 -3.70 -6.38
CA LEU A 106 -1.17 -4.01 -4.95
C LEU A 106 -1.99 -2.94 -4.24
N SER A 107 -1.80 -1.66 -4.56
CA SER A 107 -2.59 -0.57 -4.00
C SER A 107 -4.08 -0.76 -4.28
N GLY A 108 -4.46 -1.12 -5.51
CA GLY A 108 -5.86 -1.36 -5.87
C GLY A 108 -6.48 -2.57 -5.18
N ALA A 109 -5.67 -3.46 -4.61
CA ALA A 109 -6.16 -4.59 -3.83
C ALA A 109 -6.35 -4.26 -2.33
N LEU A 110 -5.73 -3.18 -1.84
CA LEU A 110 -5.77 -2.74 -0.43
C LEU A 110 -6.64 -1.50 -0.20
N GLY A 111 -7.31 -0.99 -1.23
CA GLY A 111 -8.16 0.21 -1.20
C GLY A 111 -9.47 0.01 -1.94
#